data_AF-A0A356T3S1-F1
#
_entry.id   AF-A0A356T3S1-F1
#
_cell.length_a   1.000
_cell.length_b   1.000
_cell.length_c   1.000
_cell.angle_alpha   90.00
_cell.angle_beta   90.00
_cell.angle_gamma   90.00
#
_symmetry.space_group_name_H-M   'P 1'
#
loop_
_entity.id
_entity.type
_entity.pdbx_description
1 polymer ?
#
loop_
_entity_poly.entity_id
_entity_poly.type
_entity_poly.pdbx_seq_one_letter_code
_entity_poly.pdbx_strand_id
1 'polypeptide(L)'
;PPPPPPPPPPPPECTGDADCGTCEVCSGGSCVPRTSLDVRRGAIADHGDASVSGSLAAVLTCAGPGDTVRLVDAGAYVTESQIRLPARVTLAGTSGAILRAGRGVMGRALVLVADGVTVRDLALDGGRNAHHLLQGGGVSDVSVLRSHLYDTRNAYPSGSNPRCHGLVLTASTRVTIRDNTIERIGYPKVSGTSWSGVCAGMYLERARTLNVHDNTVRDVLTAGIDFTGTLGAQITGNRIEDNGRNRAYGGPVADGITAYHNGHGFTYQDIWVTGNTILRSGNHGIHLSGRDVHIERNVIRDPWAQGILVMDQYTPHDCASNVTVHDNTISGIGSTGNRHAVYVGDDYKVGGVSVRGNGPDVYWKP
;
A
#
# COMPACT_ATOMS: atom_id res chain seq x y z
N PRO A 1 -9.71 27.09 -70.84
CA PRO A 1 -9.11 26.72 -69.53
C PRO A 1 -10.14 25.97 -68.69
N PRO A 2 -9.84 24.75 -68.19
CA PRO A 2 -10.71 24.10 -67.22
C PRO A 2 -10.80 24.99 -65.95
N PRO A 3 -11.97 25.06 -65.30
CA PRO A 3 -12.11 25.80 -64.06
C PRO A 3 -11.12 25.24 -63.03
N PRO A 4 -10.50 26.11 -62.20
CA PRO A 4 -9.61 25.65 -61.15
C PRO A 4 -10.37 24.68 -60.23
N PRO A 5 -9.73 23.59 -59.78
CA PRO A 5 -10.37 22.65 -58.88
C PRO A 5 -10.88 23.41 -57.65
N PRO A 6 -12.10 23.08 -57.17
CA PRO A 6 -12.65 23.75 -56.00
C PRO A 6 -11.68 23.61 -54.81
N PRO A 7 -11.55 24.66 -53.98
CA PRO A 7 -10.71 24.59 -52.81
C PRO A 7 -11.12 23.39 -51.95
N PRO A 8 -10.16 22.66 -51.38
CA PRO A 8 -10.49 21.56 -50.49
C PRO A 8 -11.37 22.10 -49.35
N PRO A 9 -12.40 21.34 -48.94
CA PRO A 9 -13.23 21.75 -47.80
C PRO A 9 -12.35 22.01 -46.58
N PRO A 10 -12.68 23.03 -45.75
CA PRO A 10 -11.93 23.28 -44.54
C PRO A 10 -11.87 22.01 -43.68
N PRO A 11 -10.77 21.78 -42.93
CA PRO A 11 -10.69 20.67 -42.00
C PRO A 11 -11.93 20.70 -41.09
N PRO A 12 -12.55 19.54 -40.81
CA PRO A 12 -13.67 19.52 -39.88
C PRO A 12 -13.25 20.14 -38.54
N GLU A 13 -14.00 21.14 -38.10
CA GLU A 13 -13.78 21.74 -36.77
C GLU A 13 -14.01 20.67 -35.72
N CYS A 14 -13.10 20.54 -34.76
CA CYS A 14 -13.36 19.68 -33.62
C CYS A 14 -14.50 20.30 -32.78
N THR A 15 -15.40 19.46 -32.30
CA THR A 15 -16.50 19.83 -31.40
C THR A 15 -16.25 19.37 -29.96
N GLY A 16 -15.29 18.48 -29.76
CA GLY A 16 -14.73 18.12 -28.46
C GLY A 16 -13.43 17.33 -28.58
N ASP A 17 -12.78 17.02 -27.45
CA ASP A 17 -11.51 16.28 -27.41
C ASP A 17 -11.59 14.90 -28.09
N ALA A 18 -12.80 14.33 -28.20
CA ALA A 18 -13.06 13.08 -28.91
C ALA A 18 -12.74 13.15 -30.41
N ASP A 19 -12.72 14.36 -31.00
CA ASP A 19 -12.42 14.57 -32.42
C ASP A 19 -10.91 14.73 -32.69
N CYS A 20 -10.08 14.77 -31.64
CA CYS A 20 -8.65 15.02 -31.72
C CYS A 20 -7.80 13.78 -31.45
N GLY A 21 -6.52 13.82 -31.86
CA GLY A 21 -5.56 12.77 -31.51
C GLY A 21 -5.37 12.65 -29.99
N THR A 22 -4.84 11.51 -29.55
CA THR A 22 -4.69 11.16 -28.12
C THR A 22 -3.95 12.22 -27.28
N CYS A 23 -2.96 12.89 -27.89
CA CYS A 23 -2.16 13.94 -27.24
C CYS A 23 -2.55 15.36 -27.66
N GLU A 24 -3.75 15.53 -28.18
CA GLU A 24 -4.32 16.80 -28.59
C GLU A 24 -5.61 17.08 -27.80
N VAL A 25 -6.03 18.33 -27.78
CA VAL A 25 -7.30 18.79 -27.21
C VAL A 25 -8.00 19.70 -28.20
N CYS A 26 -9.32 19.70 -28.18
CA CYS A 26 -10.09 20.58 -29.02
C CYS A 26 -10.13 21.99 -28.42
N SER A 27 -9.48 22.95 -29.06
CA SER A 27 -9.45 24.34 -28.63
C SER A 27 -9.85 25.25 -29.78
N GLY A 28 -11.00 25.93 -29.65
CA GLY A 28 -11.47 26.86 -30.66
C GLY A 28 -11.72 26.23 -32.03
N GLY A 29 -12.23 24.98 -32.06
CA GLY A 29 -12.51 24.25 -33.30
C GLY A 29 -11.29 23.60 -33.95
N SER A 30 -10.11 23.67 -33.33
CA SER A 30 -8.90 23.00 -33.82
C SER A 30 -8.27 22.08 -32.78
N CYS A 31 -7.75 20.95 -33.23
CA CYS A 31 -6.93 20.06 -32.41
C CYS A 31 -5.55 20.70 -32.20
N VAL A 32 -5.22 21.00 -30.95
CA VAL A 32 -3.94 21.58 -30.55
C VAL A 32 -3.22 20.65 -29.58
N PRO A 33 -1.87 20.66 -29.54
CA PRO A 33 -1.12 19.85 -28.59
C PRO A 33 -1.58 20.11 -27.15
N ARG A 34 -1.74 19.03 -26.39
CA ARG A 34 -2.15 19.10 -24.99
C ARG A 34 -1.07 19.80 -24.16
N THR A 35 -1.39 20.99 -23.65
CA THR A 35 -0.50 21.78 -22.79
C THR A 35 -0.69 21.47 -21.29
N SER A 36 -1.77 20.77 -20.93
CA SER A 36 -2.06 20.34 -19.56
C SER A 36 -2.45 18.86 -19.53
N LEU A 37 -1.85 18.09 -18.62
CA LEU A 37 -2.17 16.67 -18.41
C LEU A 37 -3.29 16.51 -17.37
N ASP A 38 -4.32 17.36 -17.50
CA ASP A 38 -5.50 17.32 -16.67
C ASP A 38 -6.52 16.33 -17.27
N VAL A 39 -7.07 15.48 -16.41
CA VAL A 39 -8.06 14.46 -16.73
C VAL A 39 -9.37 14.85 -16.06
N ARG A 40 -10.37 15.17 -16.89
CA ARG A 40 -11.73 15.44 -16.43
C ARG A 40 -12.52 14.14 -16.35
N ARG A 41 -13.46 14.06 -15.41
CA ARG A 41 -14.30 12.88 -15.24
C ARG A 41 -15.18 12.64 -16.48
N GLY A 42 -15.80 13.71 -16.97
CA GLY A 42 -16.61 13.73 -18.20
C GLY A 42 -17.71 12.66 -18.24
N ALA A 43 -18.18 12.35 -19.46
CA ALA A 43 -19.05 11.21 -19.76
C ALA A 43 -18.23 9.97 -20.20
N ILE A 44 -17.01 9.82 -19.67
CA ILE A 44 -16.12 8.70 -19.99
C ILE A 44 -16.52 7.51 -19.11
N ALA A 45 -16.94 6.43 -19.75
CA ALA A 45 -17.38 5.22 -19.07
C ALA A 45 -16.20 4.43 -18.47
N ASP A 46 -15.04 4.43 -19.14
CA ASP A 46 -13.84 3.72 -18.73
C ASP A 46 -12.60 4.62 -18.86
N HIS A 47 -12.07 5.04 -17.71
CA HIS A 47 -10.82 5.81 -17.63
C HIS A 47 -9.56 4.95 -17.85
N GLY A 48 -9.71 3.63 -17.93
CA GLY A 48 -8.65 2.66 -18.22
C GLY A 48 -8.46 2.34 -19.70
N ASP A 49 -9.30 2.87 -20.59
CA ASP A 49 -9.20 2.62 -22.04
C ASP A 49 -8.41 3.73 -22.75
N ALA A 50 -7.19 3.42 -23.19
CA ALA A 50 -6.34 4.38 -23.89
C ALA A 50 -6.86 4.79 -25.28
N SER A 51 -7.83 4.07 -25.84
CA SER A 51 -8.48 4.44 -27.10
C SER A 51 -9.58 5.50 -26.92
N VAL A 52 -10.06 5.71 -25.69
CA VAL A 52 -11.05 6.73 -25.37
C VAL A 52 -10.34 8.06 -25.12
N SER A 53 -10.53 9.02 -26.02
CA SER A 53 -9.95 10.35 -25.86
C SER A 53 -10.37 10.99 -24.53
N GLY A 54 -9.39 11.61 -23.85
CA GLY A 54 -9.58 12.24 -22.55
C GLY A 54 -9.63 11.28 -21.35
N SER A 55 -9.59 9.95 -21.56
CA SER A 55 -9.46 8.98 -20.46
C SER A 55 -8.11 9.14 -19.75
N LEU A 56 -8.03 8.71 -18.49
CA LEU A 56 -6.75 8.69 -17.76
C LEU A 56 -5.69 7.88 -18.51
N ALA A 57 -6.04 6.70 -19.01
CA ALA A 57 -5.12 5.85 -19.76
C ALA A 57 -4.62 6.52 -21.06
N ALA A 58 -5.49 7.24 -21.78
CA ALA A 58 -5.12 7.99 -22.97
C ALA A 58 -4.14 9.13 -22.61
N VAL A 59 -4.44 9.92 -21.58
CA VAL A 59 -3.57 11.03 -21.14
C VAL A 59 -2.22 10.52 -20.65
N LEU A 60 -2.17 9.37 -19.99
CA LEU A 60 -0.91 8.75 -19.55
C LEU A 60 -0.01 8.33 -20.72
N THR A 61 -0.54 8.08 -21.92
CA THR A 61 0.31 7.79 -23.11
C THR A 61 1.13 9.00 -23.56
N CYS A 62 0.70 10.20 -23.17
CA CYS A 62 1.36 11.46 -23.52
C CYS A 62 2.31 11.95 -22.42
N ALA A 63 2.25 11.36 -21.22
CA ALA A 63 3.03 11.79 -20.07
C ALA A 63 4.48 11.28 -20.14
N GLY A 64 5.43 12.21 -19.97
CA GLY A 64 6.86 11.94 -19.90
C GLY A 64 7.44 12.09 -18.48
N PRO A 65 8.72 11.74 -18.29
CA PRO A 65 9.41 11.93 -17.02
C PRO A 65 9.33 13.38 -16.51
N GLY A 66 8.92 13.55 -15.25
CA GLY A 66 8.74 14.86 -14.61
C GLY A 66 7.32 15.40 -14.69
N ASP A 67 6.47 14.83 -15.54
CA ASP A 67 5.11 15.30 -15.72
C ASP A 67 4.20 14.97 -14.53
N THR A 68 3.17 15.79 -14.35
CA THR A 68 2.08 15.54 -13.41
C THR A 68 0.77 15.40 -14.18
N VAL A 69 0.19 14.20 -14.13
CA VAL A 69 -1.17 13.93 -14.59
C VAL A 69 -2.14 14.19 -13.44
N ARG A 70 -3.14 15.05 -13.65
CA ARG A 70 -4.07 15.48 -12.59
C ARG A 70 -5.50 15.03 -12.84
N LEU A 71 -6.11 14.34 -11.88
CA LEU A 71 -7.56 14.14 -11.84
C LEU A 71 -8.19 15.39 -11.24
N VAL A 72 -8.86 16.21 -12.07
CA VAL A 72 -9.25 17.57 -11.67
C VAL A 72 -10.68 17.71 -11.13
N ASP A 73 -11.56 16.79 -11.48
CA ASP A 73 -12.95 16.81 -11.03
C ASP A 73 -13.12 15.92 -9.78
N ALA A 74 -14.01 16.32 -8.86
CA ALA A 74 -14.40 15.45 -7.77
C ALA A 74 -15.26 14.27 -8.28
N GLY A 75 -15.16 13.13 -7.61
CA GLY A 75 -15.93 11.93 -7.89
C GLY A 75 -15.13 10.80 -8.53
N ALA A 76 -15.85 9.77 -8.96
CA ALA A 76 -15.26 8.52 -9.43
C ALA A 76 -14.83 8.58 -10.90
N TYR A 77 -13.56 8.30 -11.15
CA TYR A 77 -12.96 7.93 -12.42
C TYR A 77 -12.95 6.40 -12.47
N VAL A 78 -14.03 5.81 -13.00
CA VAL A 78 -14.15 4.35 -13.06
C VAL A 78 -13.24 3.82 -14.15
N THR A 79 -12.50 2.76 -13.84
CA THR A 79 -11.61 2.08 -14.80
C THR A 79 -11.91 0.59 -14.84
N GLU A 80 -12.16 0.05 -16.02
CA GLU A 80 -12.38 -1.39 -16.27
C GLU A 80 -11.06 -2.12 -16.58
N SER A 81 -9.92 -1.41 -16.57
CA SER A 81 -8.59 -1.99 -16.78
C SER A 81 -7.58 -1.53 -15.71
N GLN A 82 -6.37 -2.09 -15.71
CA GLN A 82 -5.32 -1.63 -14.79
C GLN A 82 -4.72 -0.33 -15.32
N ILE A 83 -4.59 0.68 -14.45
CA ILE A 83 -3.86 1.90 -14.78
C ILE A 83 -2.37 1.64 -14.63
N ARG A 84 -1.60 1.93 -15.68
CA ARG A 84 -0.13 1.81 -15.70
C ARG A 84 0.48 3.19 -15.68
N LEU A 85 1.17 3.54 -14.59
CA LEU A 85 1.85 4.82 -14.48
C LEU A 85 3.24 4.73 -15.15
N PRO A 86 3.54 5.60 -16.12
CA PRO A 86 4.88 5.68 -16.70
C PRO A 86 5.93 6.06 -15.64
N ALA A 87 7.19 5.70 -15.90
CA ALA A 87 8.28 6.05 -15.00
C ALA A 87 8.41 7.57 -14.83
N ARG A 88 8.71 8.00 -13.61
CA ARG A 88 8.97 9.40 -13.22
C ARG A 88 7.77 10.33 -13.45
N VAL A 89 6.55 9.78 -13.50
CA VAL A 89 5.31 10.55 -13.58
C VAL A 89 4.68 10.68 -12.20
N THR A 90 4.08 11.84 -11.93
CA THR A 90 3.19 12.03 -10.79
C THR A 90 1.73 11.85 -11.21
N LEU A 91 1.01 10.94 -10.56
CA LEU A 91 -0.46 10.94 -10.58
C LEU A 91 -0.96 11.72 -9.35
N ALA A 92 -1.71 12.78 -9.59
CA ALA A 92 -2.28 13.61 -8.53
C ALA A 92 -3.81 13.73 -8.66
N GLY A 93 -4.51 13.82 -7.54
CA GLY A 93 -5.90 14.25 -7.52
C GLY A 93 -6.08 15.69 -7.03
N THR A 94 -7.25 16.25 -7.32
CA THR A 94 -7.82 17.36 -6.55
C THR A 94 -8.71 16.82 -5.43
N SER A 95 -9.11 17.69 -4.49
CA SER A 95 -9.94 17.30 -3.34
C SER A 95 -11.22 16.58 -3.81
N GLY A 96 -11.33 15.28 -3.48
CA GLY A 96 -12.47 14.44 -3.81
C GLY A 96 -12.35 13.59 -5.08
N ALA A 97 -11.21 13.62 -5.79
CA ALA A 97 -10.97 12.71 -6.91
C ALA A 97 -10.77 11.27 -6.42
N ILE A 98 -11.51 10.32 -7.03
CA ILE A 98 -11.46 8.89 -6.70
C ILE A 98 -11.17 8.10 -7.97
N LEU A 99 -10.01 7.45 -8.05
CA LEU A 99 -9.77 6.43 -9.06
C LEU A 99 -10.39 5.12 -8.57
N ARG A 100 -11.41 4.62 -9.28
CA ARG A 100 -12.23 3.49 -8.83
C ARG A 100 -12.10 2.29 -9.77
N ALA A 101 -11.84 1.11 -9.21
CA ALA A 101 -11.83 -0.13 -9.95
C ALA A 101 -13.25 -0.57 -10.34
N GLY A 102 -13.47 -0.67 -11.65
CA GLY A 102 -14.60 -1.36 -12.27
C GLY A 102 -14.45 -2.89 -12.22
N ARG A 103 -15.38 -3.60 -12.87
CA ARG A 103 -15.41 -5.07 -12.86
C ARG A 103 -14.25 -5.69 -13.63
N GLY A 104 -13.76 -5.05 -14.69
CA GLY A 104 -12.66 -5.56 -15.50
C GLY A 104 -11.29 -5.58 -14.78
N VAL A 105 -11.18 -4.93 -13.62
CA VAL A 105 -10.01 -4.98 -12.71
C VAL A 105 -10.07 -6.18 -11.75
N MET A 106 -11.13 -7.01 -11.82
CA MET A 106 -11.32 -8.14 -10.91
C MET A 106 -10.10 -9.06 -10.83
N GLY A 107 -9.53 -9.20 -9.64
CA GLY A 107 -8.36 -10.06 -9.40
C GLY A 107 -7.03 -9.48 -9.89
N ARG A 108 -6.97 -8.18 -10.20
CA ARG A 108 -5.76 -7.45 -10.61
C ARG A 108 -5.50 -6.25 -9.71
N ALA A 109 -4.32 -5.64 -9.79
CA ALA A 109 -4.07 -4.34 -9.15
C ALA A 109 -4.80 -3.21 -9.90
N LEU A 110 -5.31 -2.22 -9.19
CA LEU A 110 -5.88 -1.01 -9.79
C LEU A 110 -4.80 -0.16 -10.47
N VAL A 111 -3.71 0.13 -9.75
CA VAL A 111 -2.57 0.91 -10.27
C VAL A 111 -1.29 0.06 -10.25
N LEU A 112 -0.57 0.07 -11.38
CA LEU A 112 0.80 -0.42 -11.50
C LEU A 112 1.77 0.75 -11.58
N VAL A 113 2.81 0.73 -10.76
CA VAL A 113 3.82 1.80 -10.72
C VAL A 113 5.16 1.36 -11.30
N ALA A 114 5.87 2.31 -11.88
CA ALA A 114 7.24 2.19 -12.36
C ALA A 114 8.19 3.04 -11.48
N ASP A 115 9.47 3.08 -11.85
CA ASP A 115 10.49 3.88 -11.14
C ASP A 115 10.13 5.37 -11.09
N GLY A 116 10.40 6.02 -9.97
CA GLY A 116 10.24 7.46 -9.80
C GLY A 116 8.79 7.94 -9.73
N VAL A 117 7.82 7.03 -9.61
CA VAL A 117 6.40 7.39 -9.59
C VAL A 117 6.00 8.00 -8.25
N THR A 118 5.22 9.08 -8.32
CA THR A 118 4.52 9.65 -7.15
C THR A 118 3.01 9.52 -7.33
N VAL A 119 2.31 8.99 -6.34
CA VAL A 119 0.84 8.97 -6.27
C VAL A 119 0.42 9.82 -5.07
N ARG A 120 -0.37 10.88 -5.29
CA ARG A 120 -0.73 11.81 -4.22
C ARG A 120 -2.09 12.48 -4.31
N ASP A 121 -2.63 12.84 -3.16
CA ASP A 121 -3.81 13.71 -3.05
C ASP A 121 -5.07 13.15 -3.76
N LEU A 122 -5.22 11.81 -3.82
CA LEU A 122 -6.41 11.16 -4.37
C LEU A 122 -6.84 9.93 -3.57
N ALA A 123 -8.05 9.45 -3.84
CA ALA A 123 -8.51 8.16 -3.37
C ALA A 123 -8.29 7.06 -4.43
N LEU A 124 -7.85 5.89 -3.99
CA LEU A 124 -7.84 4.64 -4.75
C LEU A 124 -8.89 3.70 -4.15
N ASP A 125 -10.02 3.55 -4.84
CA ASP A 125 -11.13 2.71 -4.43
C ASP A 125 -11.09 1.39 -5.21
N GLY A 126 -10.84 0.30 -4.50
CA GLY A 126 -10.77 -1.03 -5.10
C GLY A 126 -12.12 -1.57 -5.56
N GLY A 127 -13.23 -0.91 -5.20
CA GLY A 127 -14.59 -1.29 -5.60
C GLY A 127 -14.96 -2.73 -5.21
N ARG A 128 -14.21 -3.34 -4.29
CA ARG A 128 -14.21 -4.78 -3.99
C ARG A 128 -13.90 -5.69 -5.20
N ASN A 129 -13.37 -5.12 -6.28
CA ASN A 129 -12.93 -5.82 -7.49
C ASN A 129 -11.41 -6.01 -7.50
N ALA A 130 -10.68 -4.93 -7.22
CA ALA A 130 -9.23 -4.91 -7.28
C ALA A 130 -8.61 -5.78 -6.20
N HIS A 131 -7.63 -6.59 -6.59
CA HIS A 131 -6.86 -7.41 -5.67
C HIS A 131 -5.88 -6.56 -4.86
N HIS A 132 -5.22 -5.62 -5.54
CA HIS A 132 -4.38 -4.59 -4.93
C HIS A 132 -4.82 -3.20 -5.38
N LEU A 133 -4.57 -2.16 -4.59
CA LEU A 133 -4.87 -0.79 -5.02
C LEU A 133 -3.68 -0.19 -5.76
N LEU A 134 -2.47 -0.40 -5.23
CA LEU A 134 -1.23 0.01 -5.86
C LEU A 134 -0.20 -1.11 -5.77
N GLN A 135 0.44 -1.43 -6.89
CA GLN A 135 1.44 -2.49 -6.98
C GLN A 135 2.69 -2.07 -7.77
N GLY A 136 3.86 -2.38 -7.23
CA GLY A 136 5.16 -2.29 -7.89
C GLY A 136 6.08 -3.42 -7.41
N GLY A 137 7.01 -3.83 -8.26
CA GLY A 137 7.99 -4.87 -7.95
C GLY A 137 9.33 -4.56 -8.61
N GLY A 138 10.41 -4.53 -7.84
CA GLY A 138 11.74 -4.17 -8.34
C GLY A 138 11.89 -2.69 -8.71
N VAL A 139 10.99 -1.83 -8.22
CA VAL A 139 10.93 -0.39 -8.56
C VAL A 139 11.65 0.48 -7.55
N SER A 140 12.16 1.63 -8.00
CA SER A 140 12.87 2.60 -7.17
C SER A 140 12.16 3.96 -7.08
N ASP A 141 12.42 4.73 -6.04
CA ASP A 141 12.00 6.14 -5.91
C ASP A 141 10.47 6.32 -5.96
N VAL A 142 9.72 5.41 -5.31
CA VAL A 142 8.26 5.45 -5.29
C VAL A 142 7.77 6.21 -4.06
N SER A 143 6.85 7.14 -4.29
CA SER A 143 6.18 7.91 -3.22
C SER A 143 4.67 7.76 -3.26
N VAL A 144 4.05 7.44 -2.13
CA VAL A 144 2.58 7.42 -1.95
C VAL A 144 2.23 8.36 -0.82
N LEU A 145 1.55 9.48 -1.13
CA LEU A 145 1.42 10.62 -0.23
C LEU A 145 -0.03 11.08 -0.08
N ARG A 146 -0.50 11.36 1.13
CA ARG A 146 -1.79 12.04 1.39
C ARG A 146 -2.96 11.44 0.60
N SER A 147 -2.98 10.12 0.47
CA SER A 147 -3.96 9.40 -0.35
C SER A 147 -4.81 8.49 0.51
N HIS A 148 -6.00 8.15 0.02
CA HIS A 148 -6.92 7.24 0.68
C HIS A 148 -7.09 5.96 -0.14
N LEU A 149 -6.58 4.84 0.36
CA LEU A 149 -6.58 3.54 -0.31
C LEU A 149 -7.58 2.61 0.39
N TYR A 150 -8.66 2.21 -0.28
CA TYR A 150 -9.70 1.40 0.39
C TYR A 150 -10.45 0.38 -0.48
N ASP A 151 -11.14 -0.53 0.20
CA ASP A 151 -12.09 -1.52 -0.37
C ASP A 151 -11.48 -2.42 -1.46
N THR A 152 -10.39 -3.11 -1.14
CA THR A 152 -9.93 -4.23 -1.99
C THR A 152 -10.95 -5.37 -2.00
N ARG A 153 -10.77 -6.28 -2.95
CA ARG A 153 -11.60 -7.47 -3.07
C ARG A 153 -11.64 -8.26 -1.77
N ASN A 154 -12.84 -8.67 -1.39
CA ASN A 154 -13.14 -9.38 -0.15
C ASN A 154 -14.03 -10.63 -0.33
N ALA A 155 -14.33 -10.97 -1.58
CA ALA A 155 -15.08 -12.17 -1.96
C ALA A 155 -14.15 -13.19 -2.63
N TYR A 156 -13.89 -14.29 -1.91
CA TYR A 156 -12.99 -15.36 -2.33
C TYR A 156 -13.58 -16.74 -2.05
N PRO A 157 -13.45 -17.74 -2.93
CA PRO A 157 -13.92 -19.09 -2.63
C PRO A 157 -13.30 -19.67 -1.34
N SER A 158 -14.03 -20.55 -0.66
CA SER A 158 -13.48 -21.30 0.49
C SER A 158 -12.23 -22.09 0.07
N GLY A 159 -11.22 -22.14 0.94
CA GLY A 159 -9.95 -22.81 0.65
C GLY A 159 -9.02 -22.11 -0.35
N SER A 160 -9.39 -20.93 -0.85
CA SER A 160 -8.47 -20.13 -1.66
C SER A 160 -7.39 -19.44 -0.80
N ASN A 161 -6.23 -19.15 -1.41
CA ASN A 161 -5.13 -18.38 -0.83
C ASN A 161 -5.01 -16.99 -1.48
N PRO A 162 -5.98 -16.08 -1.27
CA PRO A 162 -5.94 -14.77 -1.89
C PRO A 162 -4.89 -13.87 -1.26
N ARG A 163 -4.26 -13.05 -2.10
CA ARG A 163 -3.26 -12.06 -1.71
C ARG A 163 -3.74 -10.65 -1.98
N CYS A 164 -4.51 -10.04 -1.08
CA CYS A 164 -5.24 -8.78 -1.34
C CYS A 164 -4.74 -7.61 -0.50
N HIS A 165 -3.86 -6.80 -1.05
CA HIS A 165 -3.15 -5.78 -0.25
C HIS A 165 -3.59 -4.37 -0.65
N GLY A 166 -3.58 -3.42 0.28
CA GLY A 166 -3.77 -2.02 -0.09
C GLY A 166 -2.64 -1.55 -0.99
N LEU A 167 -1.41 -1.69 -0.48
CA LEU A 167 -0.18 -1.32 -1.16
C LEU A 167 0.78 -2.53 -1.26
N VAL A 168 1.33 -2.78 -2.44
CA VAL A 168 2.35 -3.83 -2.68
C VAL A 168 3.58 -3.20 -3.32
N LEU A 169 4.72 -3.20 -2.62
CA LEU A 169 6.00 -2.74 -3.16
C LEU A 169 7.08 -3.75 -2.77
N THR A 170 7.35 -4.71 -3.66
CA THR A 170 8.30 -5.79 -3.38
C THR A 170 9.65 -5.55 -4.04
N ALA A 171 10.74 -5.92 -3.37
CA ALA A 171 12.11 -5.71 -3.87
C ALA A 171 12.39 -4.25 -4.31
N SER A 172 11.72 -3.29 -3.69
CA SER A 172 11.77 -1.87 -4.05
C SER A 172 12.84 -1.10 -3.30
N THR A 173 13.34 0.00 -3.88
CA THR A 173 14.40 0.82 -3.26
C THR A 173 13.97 2.28 -3.12
N ARG A 174 14.27 2.92 -1.99
CA ARG A 174 13.89 4.32 -1.71
C ARG A 174 12.38 4.53 -1.85
N VAL A 175 11.63 3.93 -0.92
CA VAL A 175 10.17 4.01 -0.88
C VAL A 175 9.75 4.96 0.23
N THR A 176 8.84 5.89 -0.09
CA THR A 176 8.24 6.81 0.90
C THR A 176 6.72 6.66 0.90
N ILE A 177 6.15 6.33 2.05
CA ILE A 177 4.70 6.18 2.23
C ILE A 177 4.30 7.06 3.41
N ARG A 178 3.62 8.18 3.13
CA ARG A 178 3.38 9.23 4.12
C ARG A 178 1.95 9.79 4.11
N ASP A 179 1.41 10.04 5.30
CA ASP A 179 0.14 10.75 5.52
C ASP A 179 -1.07 10.08 4.80
N ASN A 180 -1.03 8.76 4.57
CA ASN A 180 -2.11 8.04 3.89
C ASN A 180 -3.12 7.46 4.88
N THR A 181 -4.35 7.26 4.41
CA THR A 181 -5.32 6.36 5.05
C THR A 181 -5.43 5.09 4.21
N ILE A 182 -5.25 3.92 4.82
CA ILE A 182 -5.40 2.61 4.17
C ILE A 182 -6.41 1.80 4.96
N GLU A 183 -7.53 1.42 4.35
CA GLU A 183 -8.61 0.78 5.09
C GLU A 183 -9.43 -0.25 4.32
N ARG A 184 -10.11 -1.14 5.05
CA ARG A 184 -11.00 -2.17 4.48
C ARG A 184 -10.29 -3.05 3.44
N ILE A 185 -9.09 -3.51 3.81
CA ILE A 185 -8.28 -4.36 2.93
C ILE A 185 -8.69 -5.82 3.15
N GLY A 186 -9.37 -6.37 2.15
CA GLY A 186 -10.00 -7.69 2.19
C GLY A 186 -11.21 -7.79 3.15
N TYR A 187 -11.58 -6.69 3.81
CA TYR A 187 -12.54 -6.68 4.92
C TYR A 187 -13.84 -5.90 4.56
N PRO A 188 -15.00 -6.28 5.10
CA PRO A 188 -15.29 -7.56 5.74
C PRO A 188 -15.24 -8.70 4.72
N LYS A 189 -14.80 -9.87 5.14
CA LYS A 189 -14.79 -11.07 4.29
C LYS A 189 -16.24 -11.51 4.02
N VAL A 190 -16.56 -11.79 2.76
CA VAL A 190 -17.94 -12.13 2.35
C VAL A 190 -18.17 -13.67 2.25
N SER A 191 -17.12 -14.48 2.35
CA SER A 191 -17.17 -15.94 2.13
C SER A 191 -16.67 -16.76 3.33
N GLY A 192 -16.86 -18.08 3.30
CA GLY A 192 -16.85 -19.05 4.42
C GLY A 192 -15.73 -19.05 5.47
N THR A 193 -15.86 -19.96 6.43
CA THR A 193 -15.13 -19.96 7.72
C THR A 193 -13.65 -20.34 7.66
N SER A 194 -13.09 -20.73 6.51
CA SER A 194 -11.65 -21.02 6.36
C SER A 194 -10.96 -19.95 5.51
N TRP A 195 -9.79 -19.50 6.00
CA TRP A 195 -8.96 -18.50 5.34
C TRP A 195 -7.47 -18.86 5.46
N SER A 196 -6.76 -18.93 4.35
CA SER A 196 -5.30 -19.09 4.31
C SER A 196 -4.59 -17.98 3.53
N GLY A 197 -5.33 -16.92 3.17
CA GLY A 197 -4.82 -15.79 2.40
C GLY A 197 -4.02 -14.76 3.22
N VAL A 198 -3.41 -13.81 2.50
CA VAL A 198 -2.71 -12.66 3.09
C VAL A 198 -3.28 -11.38 2.50
N CYS A 199 -3.76 -10.48 3.32
CA CYS A 199 -4.37 -9.23 2.88
C CYS A 199 -3.93 -8.09 3.81
N ALA A 200 -2.64 -7.77 3.73
CA ALA A 200 -2.01 -6.74 4.54
C ALA A 200 -2.35 -5.33 4.02
N GLY A 201 -2.39 -4.34 4.93
CA GLY A 201 -2.58 -2.93 4.56
C GLY A 201 -1.47 -2.47 3.63
N MET A 202 -0.23 -2.71 4.06
CA MET A 202 0.98 -2.54 3.26
C MET A 202 1.78 -3.83 3.24
N TYR A 203 2.20 -4.27 2.05
CA TYR A 203 3.07 -5.42 1.83
C TYR A 203 4.33 -4.95 1.09
N LEU A 204 5.40 -4.77 1.83
CA LEU A 204 6.62 -4.01 1.48
C LEU A 204 7.85 -4.91 1.53
N GLU A 205 7.70 -6.14 1.03
CA GLU A 205 8.69 -7.20 1.16
C GLU A 205 10.01 -6.87 0.43
N ARG A 206 11.15 -7.17 1.04
CA ARG A 206 12.49 -7.02 0.46
C ARG A 206 12.83 -5.59 0.02
N ALA A 207 12.25 -4.59 0.67
CA ALA A 207 12.55 -3.20 0.36
C ALA A 207 13.97 -2.79 0.84
N ARG A 208 14.50 -1.72 0.28
CA ARG A 208 15.75 -1.08 0.72
C ARG A 208 15.51 0.41 0.91
N THR A 209 15.86 0.95 2.08
CA THR A 209 15.58 2.36 2.41
C THR A 209 14.08 2.64 2.35
N LEU A 210 13.35 2.09 3.31
CA LEU A 210 11.92 2.19 3.44
C LEU A 210 11.54 3.23 4.49
N ASN A 211 10.76 4.24 4.12
CA ASN A 211 10.24 5.25 5.03
C ASN A 211 8.70 5.19 5.02
N VAL A 212 8.11 4.72 6.12
CA VAL A 212 6.65 4.64 6.31
C VAL A 212 6.28 5.45 7.53
N HIS A 213 5.63 6.59 7.33
CA HIS A 213 5.35 7.47 8.46
C HIS A 213 4.04 8.24 8.39
N ASP A 214 3.47 8.47 9.58
CA ASP A 214 2.25 9.27 9.76
C ASP A 214 1.03 8.72 8.99
N ASN A 215 0.98 7.41 8.72
CA ASN A 215 -0.16 6.78 8.05
C ASN A 215 -1.18 6.24 9.05
N THR A 216 -2.45 6.18 8.64
CA THR A 216 -3.50 5.41 9.32
C THR A 216 -3.79 4.15 8.53
N VAL A 217 -3.67 2.98 9.16
CA VAL A 217 -3.99 1.67 8.60
C VAL A 217 -5.04 0.99 9.47
N ARG A 218 -6.22 0.71 8.92
CA ARG A 218 -7.31 0.13 9.73
C ARG A 218 -8.20 -0.87 9.01
N ASP A 219 -8.90 -1.72 9.77
CA ASP A 219 -9.86 -2.68 9.23
C ASP A 219 -9.23 -3.58 8.14
N VAL A 220 -8.12 -4.22 8.50
CA VAL A 220 -7.31 -5.03 7.59
C VAL A 220 -7.43 -6.50 7.96
N LEU A 221 -7.60 -7.37 6.97
CA LEU A 221 -7.73 -8.81 7.24
C LEU A 221 -6.48 -9.41 7.88
N THR A 222 -5.27 -9.10 7.39
CA THR A 222 -4.02 -9.62 7.97
C THR A 222 -3.16 -8.53 8.60
N ALA A 223 -1.89 -8.41 8.26
CA ALA A 223 -0.98 -7.47 8.91
C ALA A 223 -1.31 -6.02 8.57
N GLY A 224 -1.10 -5.10 9.51
CA GLY A 224 -1.18 -3.66 9.19
C GLY A 224 -0.08 -3.29 8.18
N ILE A 225 1.17 -3.49 8.61
CA ILE A 225 2.37 -3.26 7.80
C ILE A 225 3.22 -4.52 7.85
N ASP A 226 3.44 -5.14 6.69
CA ASP A 226 4.36 -6.26 6.48
C ASP A 226 5.51 -5.77 5.62
N PHE A 227 6.74 -5.90 6.12
CA PHE A 227 7.96 -5.46 5.43
C PHE A 227 9.07 -6.51 5.52
N THR A 228 8.69 -7.79 5.48
CA THR A 228 9.64 -8.91 5.55
C THR A 228 10.77 -8.80 4.52
N GLY A 229 12.02 -9.05 4.92
CA GLY A 229 13.22 -9.07 4.07
C GLY A 229 13.82 -7.68 3.80
N THR A 230 13.31 -6.65 4.46
CA THR A 230 13.72 -5.25 4.23
C THR A 230 15.04 -4.90 4.94
N LEU A 231 15.82 -4.03 4.30
CA LEU A 231 17.05 -3.44 4.85
C LEU A 231 16.90 -1.92 4.95
N GLY A 232 17.15 -1.36 6.14
CA GLY A 232 17.00 0.07 6.38
C GLY A 232 15.53 0.49 6.35
N ALA A 233 14.80 0.24 7.43
CA ALA A 233 13.38 0.58 7.56
C ALA A 233 13.13 1.59 8.68
N GLN A 234 12.35 2.62 8.38
CA GLN A 234 11.83 3.59 9.36
C GLN A 234 10.30 3.54 9.31
N ILE A 235 9.70 2.93 10.33
CA ILE A 235 8.26 2.83 10.52
C ILE A 235 7.89 3.73 11.69
N THR A 236 7.43 4.96 11.41
CA THR A 236 7.37 6.03 12.41
C THR A 236 6.01 6.71 12.49
N GLY A 237 5.44 6.90 13.68
CA GLY A 237 4.25 7.74 13.85
C GLY A 237 2.97 7.21 13.19
N ASN A 238 2.93 5.94 12.76
CA ASN A 238 1.75 5.36 12.13
C ASN A 238 0.71 4.97 13.19
N ARG A 239 -0.58 5.08 12.83
CA ARG A 239 -1.70 4.51 13.57
C ARG A 239 -2.17 3.23 12.88
N ILE A 240 -2.03 2.09 13.53
CA ILE A 240 -2.55 0.80 13.07
C ILE A 240 -3.69 0.36 14.00
N GLU A 241 -4.84 0.02 13.45
CA GLU A 241 -6.03 -0.32 14.23
C GLU A 241 -6.81 -1.47 13.61
N ASP A 242 -7.28 -2.42 14.42
CA ASP A 242 -8.22 -3.44 13.96
C ASP A 242 -7.70 -4.29 12.78
N ASN A 243 -6.41 -4.62 12.79
CA ASN A 243 -5.76 -5.56 11.87
C ASN A 243 -5.90 -7.02 12.37
N GLY A 244 -5.50 -8.01 11.55
CA GLY A 244 -5.53 -9.42 11.92
C GLY A 244 -6.95 -9.97 12.11
N ARG A 245 -7.94 -9.36 11.43
CA ARG A 245 -9.35 -9.76 11.48
C ARG A 245 -9.59 -11.15 10.91
N ASN A 246 -8.65 -11.68 10.13
CA ASN A 246 -8.70 -13.03 9.58
C ASN A 246 -8.76 -14.14 10.64
N ARG A 247 -8.36 -13.85 11.88
CA ARG A 247 -8.56 -14.71 13.04
C ARG A 247 -10.04 -15.10 13.24
N ALA A 248 -10.98 -14.21 12.95
CA ALA A 248 -12.41 -14.50 13.03
C ALA A 248 -12.88 -15.54 11.99
N TYR A 249 -12.03 -15.86 11.00
CA TYR A 249 -12.29 -16.81 9.92
C TYR A 249 -11.30 -17.98 9.94
N GLY A 250 -10.84 -18.36 11.15
CA GLY A 250 -9.93 -19.50 11.34
C GLY A 250 -8.58 -19.38 10.61
N GLY A 251 -8.22 -18.17 10.18
CA GLY A 251 -6.98 -17.92 9.44
C GLY A 251 -5.78 -17.65 10.33
N PRO A 252 -4.57 -17.60 9.73
CA PRO A 252 -3.34 -17.34 10.47
C PRO A 252 -3.40 -15.99 11.15
N VAL A 253 -3.23 -15.92 12.46
CA VAL A 253 -3.23 -14.66 13.20
C VAL A 253 -2.12 -13.73 12.66
N ALA A 254 -2.38 -12.42 12.57
CA ALA A 254 -1.46 -11.46 11.96
C ALA A 254 -1.24 -10.22 12.84
N ASP A 255 -0.04 -9.64 12.76
CA ASP A 255 0.43 -8.59 13.66
C ASP A 255 0.12 -7.18 13.15
N GLY A 256 0.26 -6.17 14.02
CA GLY A 256 0.12 -4.77 13.62
C GLY A 256 1.22 -4.36 12.65
N ILE A 257 2.46 -4.52 13.10
CA ILE A 257 3.69 -4.26 12.34
C ILE A 257 4.53 -5.53 12.38
N THR A 258 4.95 -6.03 11.22
CA THR A 258 5.61 -7.33 11.13
C THR A 258 6.75 -7.36 10.10
N ALA A 259 7.85 -7.99 10.48
CA ALA A 259 8.99 -8.33 9.63
C ALA A 259 9.80 -9.45 10.31
N TYR A 260 9.18 -10.62 10.45
CA TYR A 260 9.87 -11.84 10.88
C TYR A 260 10.14 -12.76 9.68
N HIS A 261 11.00 -13.76 9.86
CA HIS A 261 11.49 -14.63 8.77
C HIS A 261 10.43 -15.57 8.21
N ASN A 262 10.53 -15.85 6.91
CA ASN A 262 9.67 -16.80 6.20
C ASN A 262 10.49 -17.85 5.41
N GLY A 263 11.76 -18.09 5.77
CA GLY A 263 12.60 -19.10 5.09
C GLY A 263 13.42 -18.59 3.90
N HIS A 264 13.74 -17.30 3.82
CA HIS A 264 14.33 -16.70 2.61
C HIS A 264 15.83 -16.34 2.66
N GLY A 265 16.54 -16.68 3.74
CA GLY A 265 18.00 -16.48 3.82
C GLY A 265 18.44 -15.00 3.78
N PHE A 266 17.56 -14.07 4.14
CA PHE A 266 17.88 -12.64 4.25
C PHE A 266 18.05 -12.28 5.72
N THR A 267 19.11 -11.53 6.04
CA THR A 267 19.30 -10.91 7.35
C THR A 267 18.66 -9.53 7.30
N TYR A 268 17.64 -9.31 8.12
CA TYR A 268 17.03 -7.99 8.33
C TYR A 268 18.03 -7.12 9.10
N GLN A 269 18.16 -5.87 8.71
CA GLN A 269 19.10 -4.96 9.35
C GLN A 269 18.58 -3.53 9.34
N ASP A 270 18.96 -2.78 10.37
CA ASP A 270 18.76 -1.34 10.46
C ASP A 270 17.27 -0.99 10.46
N ILE A 271 16.55 -1.46 11.49
CA ILE A 271 15.09 -1.30 11.62
C ILE A 271 14.77 -0.37 12.78
N TRP A 272 14.02 0.70 12.51
CA TRP A 272 13.42 1.57 13.51
C TRP A 272 11.89 1.52 13.42
N VAL A 273 11.26 1.11 14.51
CA VAL A 273 9.80 1.15 14.70
C VAL A 273 9.53 2.09 15.88
N THR A 274 9.20 3.34 15.59
CA THR A 274 9.21 4.41 16.59
C THR A 274 7.91 5.21 16.63
N GLY A 275 7.36 5.44 17.82
CA GLY A 275 6.23 6.37 17.99
C GLY A 275 4.93 5.94 17.32
N ASN A 276 4.77 4.67 16.96
CA ASN A 276 3.53 4.16 16.35
C ASN A 276 2.47 3.91 17.42
N THR A 277 1.20 4.03 17.04
CA THR A 277 0.05 3.63 17.86
C THR A 277 -0.61 2.40 17.25
N ILE A 278 -0.67 1.29 17.98
CA ILE A 278 -1.23 0.01 17.53
C ILE A 278 -2.36 -0.39 18.47
N LEU A 279 -3.56 -0.55 17.94
CA LEU A 279 -4.77 -0.82 18.72
C LEU A 279 -5.47 -2.09 18.21
N ARG A 280 -5.81 -3.00 19.13
CA ARG A 280 -6.63 -4.19 18.86
C ARG A 280 -6.08 -5.06 17.72
N SER A 281 -4.76 -5.31 17.75
CA SER A 281 -4.12 -6.22 16.80
C SER A 281 -4.61 -7.66 17.01
N GLY A 282 -4.93 -8.35 15.92
CA GLY A 282 -5.40 -9.73 15.93
C GLY A 282 -4.37 -10.76 16.43
N ASN A 283 -3.08 -10.40 16.48
CA ASN A 283 -2.00 -11.19 17.06
C ASN A 283 -1.09 -10.36 17.97
N HIS A 284 0.15 -10.10 17.55
CA HIS A 284 1.10 -9.23 18.25
C HIS A 284 0.88 -7.78 17.87
N GLY A 285 1.24 -6.85 18.75
CA GLY A 285 1.36 -5.44 18.34
C GLY A 285 2.47 -5.29 17.29
N ILE A 286 3.69 -5.68 17.67
CA ILE A 286 4.89 -5.66 16.84
C ILE A 286 5.53 -7.05 16.88
N HIS A 287 5.89 -7.62 15.72
CA HIS A 287 6.66 -8.87 15.63
C HIS A 287 7.82 -8.74 14.64
N LEU A 288 9.06 -8.76 15.13
CA LEU A 288 10.28 -8.57 14.33
C LEU A 288 11.31 -9.66 14.60
N SER A 289 12.19 -9.91 13.62
CA SER A 289 13.45 -10.63 13.78
C SER A 289 14.58 -9.91 13.03
N GLY A 290 15.84 -10.30 13.29
CA GLY A 290 17.03 -9.76 12.60
C GLY A 290 17.91 -8.84 13.46
N ARG A 291 18.76 -8.06 12.81
CA ARG A 291 19.86 -7.32 13.44
C ARG A 291 19.61 -5.80 13.49
N ASP A 292 20.16 -5.12 14.49
CA ASP A 292 20.10 -3.66 14.65
C ASP A 292 18.63 -3.19 14.67
N VAL A 293 17.85 -3.76 15.59
CA VAL A 293 16.40 -3.56 15.73
C VAL A 293 16.11 -2.60 16.88
N HIS A 294 15.41 -1.51 16.58
CA HIS A 294 15.05 -0.46 17.53
C HIS A 294 13.53 -0.29 17.58
N ILE A 295 12.92 -0.57 18.73
CA ILE A 295 11.49 -0.45 18.98
C ILE A 295 11.27 0.53 20.13
N GLU A 296 10.91 1.76 19.80
CA GLU A 296 10.90 2.85 20.78
C GLU A 296 9.61 3.65 20.81
N ARG A 297 9.16 4.03 22.01
CA ARG A 297 8.07 5.01 22.21
C ARG A 297 6.76 4.66 21.50
N ASN A 298 6.50 3.38 21.24
CA ASN A 298 5.24 2.94 20.64
C ASN A 298 4.16 2.82 21.71
N VAL A 299 2.90 3.01 21.32
CA VAL A 299 1.72 2.77 22.14
C VAL A 299 0.99 1.55 21.59
N ILE A 300 0.92 0.48 22.37
CA ILE A 300 0.27 -0.78 21.99
C ILE A 300 -0.85 -1.08 22.98
N ARG A 301 -2.08 -1.21 22.49
CA ARG A 301 -3.24 -1.50 23.33
C ARG A 301 -4.06 -2.65 22.79
N ASP A 302 -4.48 -3.50 23.71
CA ASP A 302 -5.35 -4.65 23.45
C ASP A 302 -4.84 -5.60 22.33
N PRO A 303 -3.53 -5.91 22.26
CA PRO A 303 -3.09 -6.98 21.36
C PRO A 303 -3.64 -8.31 21.88
N TRP A 304 -3.95 -9.24 20.96
CA TRP A 304 -4.44 -10.55 21.38
C TRP A 304 -3.37 -11.39 22.07
N ALA A 305 -2.14 -11.36 21.57
CA ALA A 305 -0.99 -12.11 22.08
C ALA A 305 0.03 -11.14 22.72
N GLN A 306 1.29 -11.14 22.29
CA GLN A 306 2.31 -10.22 22.82
C GLN A 306 2.09 -8.76 22.41
N GLY A 307 2.52 -7.84 23.27
CA GLY A 307 2.69 -6.44 22.86
C GLY A 307 3.78 -6.33 21.80
N ILE A 308 5.01 -6.68 22.18
CA ILE A 308 6.19 -6.72 21.33
C ILE A 308 6.78 -8.13 21.38
N LEU A 309 6.99 -8.72 20.21
CA LEU A 309 7.67 -9.98 20.02
C LEU A 309 8.92 -9.76 19.17
N VAL A 310 10.10 -10.02 19.73
CA VAL A 310 11.36 -10.04 18.98
C VAL A 310 11.91 -11.47 19.03
N MET A 311 11.58 -12.26 18.02
CA MET A 311 12.08 -13.61 17.82
C MET A 311 11.72 -14.09 16.41
N ASP A 312 12.48 -15.05 15.91
CA ASP A 312 12.09 -15.86 14.77
C ASP A 312 11.39 -17.16 15.22
N GLN A 313 10.30 -17.53 14.55
CA GLN A 313 9.54 -18.74 14.81
C GLN A 313 9.84 -19.87 13.81
N TYR A 314 10.60 -19.60 12.75
CA TYR A 314 10.87 -20.58 11.69
C TYR A 314 12.34 -20.99 11.63
N THR A 315 12.59 -22.22 11.19
CA THR A 315 13.94 -22.77 11.04
C THR A 315 14.46 -22.60 9.59
N PRO A 316 15.74 -22.25 9.40
CA PRO A 316 16.72 -21.88 10.43
C PRO A 316 16.38 -20.52 11.05
N HIS A 317 16.45 -20.42 12.38
CA HIS A 317 16.15 -19.19 13.11
C HIS A 317 17.09 -18.07 12.68
N ASP A 318 16.54 -16.90 12.36
CA ASP A 318 17.29 -15.66 12.22
C ASP A 318 17.60 -15.09 13.62
N CYS A 319 18.88 -14.95 13.93
CA CYS A 319 19.34 -14.49 15.23
C CYS A 319 18.98 -13.01 15.39
N ALA A 320 18.16 -12.70 16.40
CA ALA A 320 17.94 -11.32 16.76
C ALA A 320 19.23 -10.77 17.40
N SER A 321 19.77 -9.64 16.93
CA SER A 321 20.99 -9.07 17.53
C SER A 321 20.97 -7.55 17.52
N ASN A 322 21.63 -6.94 18.51
CA ASN A 322 21.59 -5.51 18.79
C ASN A 322 20.14 -4.98 18.87
N VAL A 323 19.39 -5.52 19.84
CA VAL A 323 17.96 -5.24 20.02
C VAL A 323 17.77 -4.18 21.11
N THR A 324 17.08 -3.10 20.75
CA THR A 324 16.67 -2.03 21.66
C THR A 324 15.14 -1.99 21.75
N VAL A 325 14.59 -2.12 22.96
CA VAL A 325 13.15 -1.98 23.22
C VAL A 325 12.93 -0.99 24.36
N HIS A 326 12.76 0.30 24.05
CA HIS A 326 12.73 1.38 25.05
C HIS A 326 11.43 2.18 25.06
N ASP A 327 11.00 2.59 26.25
CA ASP A 327 9.98 3.62 26.45
C ASP A 327 8.62 3.35 25.77
N ASN A 328 8.28 2.07 25.52
CA ASN A 328 6.99 1.70 24.92
C ASN A 328 5.88 1.61 25.97
N THR A 329 4.69 2.09 25.64
CA THR A 329 3.49 1.95 26.49
C THR A 329 2.65 0.78 26.00
N ILE A 330 2.51 -0.26 26.82
CA ILE A 330 1.80 -1.49 26.45
C ILE A 330 0.73 -1.80 27.50
N SER A 331 -0.48 -2.13 27.05
CA SER A 331 -1.61 -2.40 27.94
C SER A 331 -2.67 -3.30 27.28
N GLY A 332 -3.56 -3.88 28.08
CA GLY A 332 -4.71 -4.64 27.56
C GLY A 332 -4.36 -6.03 27.02
N ILE A 333 -3.19 -6.56 27.35
CA ILE A 333 -2.78 -7.90 26.93
C ILE A 333 -3.70 -8.93 27.60
N GLY A 334 -4.32 -9.80 26.81
CA GLY A 334 -5.28 -10.77 27.34
C GLY A 334 -4.66 -11.69 28.39
N SER A 335 -5.37 -11.95 29.49
CA SER A 335 -4.88 -12.61 30.71
C SER A 335 -4.63 -14.13 30.63
N THR A 336 -4.62 -14.74 29.44
CA THR A 336 -4.52 -16.21 29.28
C THR A 336 -3.16 -16.62 28.71
N GLY A 337 -2.34 -17.36 29.47
CA GLY A 337 -1.13 -18.05 29.00
C GLY A 337 0.19 -17.26 29.12
N ASN A 338 1.25 -17.75 28.45
CA ASN A 338 2.58 -17.11 28.29
C ASN A 338 2.49 -15.84 27.41
N ARG A 339 1.71 -14.85 27.85
CA ARG A 339 1.62 -13.54 27.21
C ARG A 339 2.39 -12.50 28.00
N HIS A 340 3.14 -11.67 27.30
CA HIS A 340 4.13 -10.75 27.81
C HIS A 340 4.00 -9.40 27.08
N ALA A 341 4.25 -8.30 27.79
CA ALA A 341 4.28 -6.98 27.16
C ALA A 341 5.42 -6.89 26.15
N VAL A 342 6.59 -7.36 26.56
CA VAL A 342 7.74 -7.52 25.69
C VAL A 342 8.23 -8.95 25.86
N TYR A 343 8.46 -9.65 24.76
CA TYR A 343 9.20 -10.90 24.71
C TYR A 343 10.31 -10.76 23.68
N VAL A 344 11.56 -10.89 24.15
CA VAL A 344 12.73 -11.01 23.30
C VAL A 344 13.29 -12.40 23.59
N GLY A 345 13.32 -13.27 22.59
CA GLY A 345 13.81 -14.63 22.75
C GLY A 345 14.65 -15.04 21.55
N ASP A 346 15.65 -15.87 21.82
CA ASP A 346 16.49 -16.46 20.78
C ASP A 346 16.97 -17.85 21.25
N ASP A 347 17.01 -18.81 20.33
CA ASP A 347 17.70 -20.09 20.55
C ASP A 347 19.21 -19.96 20.26
N TYR A 348 19.66 -18.87 19.62
CA TYR A 348 21.05 -18.69 19.16
C TYR A 348 21.57 -17.24 19.22
N LYS A 349 22.20 -16.86 20.34
CA LYS A 349 23.13 -15.71 20.50
C LYS A 349 22.55 -14.32 20.23
N VAL A 350 21.80 -13.79 21.19
CA VAL A 350 21.55 -12.35 21.25
C VAL A 350 22.79 -11.60 21.71
N GLY A 351 23.53 -10.98 20.80
CA GLY A 351 24.54 -9.98 21.13
C GLY A 351 23.88 -8.63 21.37
N GLY A 352 23.95 -8.07 22.59
CA GLY A 352 23.46 -6.73 22.91
C GLY A 352 21.94 -6.59 22.92
N VAL A 353 21.32 -6.80 24.09
CA VAL A 353 19.90 -6.48 24.35
C VAL A 353 19.81 -5.33 25.32
N SER A 354 18.98 -4.35 25.01
CA SER A 354 18.64 -3.28 25.94
C SER A 354 17.12 -3.11 26.02
N VAL A 355 16.54 -3.47 27.17
CA VAL A 355 15.11 -3.29 27.46
C VAL A 355 14.97 -2.41 28.70
N ARG A 356 14.33 -1.23 28.57
CA ARG A 356 14.12 -0.29 29.70
C ARG A 356 12.95 0.66 29.43
N GLY A 357 12.39 1.24 30.48
CA GLY A 357 11.39 2.32 30.37
C GLY A 357 10.03 1.91 29.77
N ASN A 358 9.82 0.64 29.45
CA ASN A 358 8.54 0.15 28.96
C ASN A 358 7.53 0.04 30.12
N GLY A 359 6.24 0.22 29.81
CA GLY A 359 5.12 0.00 30.74
C GLY A 359 5.09 -1.41 31.37
N PRO A 360 4.21 -1.65 32.36
CA PRO A 360 4.27 -2.85 33.21
C PRO A 360 4.21 -4.17 32.42
N ASP A 361 4.88 -5.20 32.96
CA ASP A 361 4.98 -6.59 32.46
C ASP A 361 6.02 -6.89 31.35
N VAL A 362 7.25 -6.40 31.52
CA VAL A 362 8.41 -6.82 30.73
C VAL A 362 8.90 -8.20 31.20
N TYR A 363 8.78 -9.23 30.35
CA TYR A 363 9.41 -10.53 30.58
C TYR A 363 10.54 -10.74 29.57
N TRP A 364 11.75 -10.84 30.08
CA TRP A 364 12.92 -11.18 29.28
C TRP A 364 13.37 -12.59 29.62
N LYS A 365 13.55 -13.43 28.60
CA LYS A 365 14.16 -14.76 28.74
C LYS A 365 15.42 -14.80 27.88
N PRO A 366 16.61 -14.95 28.48
CA PRO A 366 17.86 -15.12 27.74
C PRO A 366 17.88 -16.39 26.90
#